data_AF-A0A820AQ19-F1
#
_entry.id   AF-A0A820AQ19-F1
#
_cell.length_a   1.000
_cell.length_b   1.000
_cell.length_c   1.000
_cell.angle_alpha   90.00
_cell.angle_beta   90.00
_cell.angle_gamma   90.00
#
_symmetry.space_group_name_H-M   'P 1'
#
loop_
_entity.id
_entity.type
_entity.pdbx_description
1 polymer ?
#
loop_
_entity_poly.entity_id
_entity_poly.type
_entity_poly.pdbx_seq_one_letter_code
_entity_poly.pdbx_strand_id
1 'polypeptide(L)' 'MENETNGFHHIEIHTIHPDYILDLFIRIYGFQLIAKRNTFNYSQWFLKSSQCQLLISS' A
#
# COMPACT_ATOMS: atom_id res chain seq x y z
N MET A 1 19.49 -17.52 20.29
CA MET A 1 18.49 -17.56 19.19
C MET A 1 18.00 -16.14 19.06
N GLU A 2 18.56 -15.40 18.10
CA GLU A 2 18.09 -14.05 17.80
C GLU A 2 16.68 -14.21 17.20
N ASN A 3 15.70 -13.52 17.79
CA ASN A 3 14.38 -13.40 17.20
C ASN A 3 14.55 -12.62 15.89
N GLU A 4 14.67 -13.32 14.77
CA GLU A 4 14.53 -12.75 13.44
C GLU A 4 13.13 -12.14 13.37
N THR A 5 13.04 -10.85 13.68
CA THR A 5 11.90 -10.05 13.24
C THR A 5 11.99 -10.09 11.72
N ASN A 6 11.17 -10.97 11.12
CA ASN A 6 11.00 -11.10 9.68
C ASN A 6 10.99 -9.70 9.08
N GLY A 7 11.84 -9.50 8.05
CA GLY A 7 12.14 -8.18 7.51
C GLY A 7 10.92 -7.37 7.12
N PHE A 8 11.15 -6.10 6.80
CA PHE A 8 10.09 -5.13 6.55
C PHE A 8 9.05 -5.62 5.51
N HIS A 9 7.82 -5.89 5.96
CA HIS A 9 6.79 -6.52 5.13
C HIS A 9 6.02 -5.52 4.25
N HIS A 10 5.51 -4.43 4.82
CA HIS A 10 4.83 -3.35 4.09
C HIS A 10 4.70 -2.08 4.95
N ILE A 11 4.38 -0.95 4.32
CA ILE A 11 3.92 0.30 4.96
C ILE A 11 2.42 0.41 4.72
N GLU A 12 1.64 0.78 5.73
CA GLU A 12 0.22 1.10 5.57
C GLU A 12 -0.03 2.62 5.77
N ILE A 13 -0.82 3.21 4.86
CA ILE A 13 -1.26 4.61 4.90
C ILE A 13 -2.79 4.62 5.01
N HIS A 14 -3.31 5.17 6.10
CA HIS A 14 -4.74 5.44 6.27
C HIS A 14 -5.07 6.87 5.79
N THR A 15 -6.08 7.02 4.94
CA THR A 15 -6.44 8.31 4.34
C THR A 15 -7.91 8.37 3.98
N ILE A 16 -8.51 9.57 4.03
CA ILE A 16 -9.86 9.84 3.50
C ILE A 16 -9.85 10.21 2.01
N HIS A 17 -8.67 10.32 1.41
CA HIS A 17 -8.48 10.68 0.01
C HIS A 17 -7.53 9.70 -0.68
N PRO A 18 -7.94 8.43 -0.87
CA PRO A 18 -7.07 7.40 -1.43
C PRO A 18 -6.64 7.70 -2.85
N ASP A 19 -7.48 8.35 -3.65
CA ASP A 19 -7.20 8.62 -5.07
C ASP A 19 -5.95 9.48 -5.28
N TYR A 20 -5.74 10.53 -4.46
CA TYR A 20 -4.54 11.38 -4.57
C TYR A 20 -3.27 10.62 -4.17
N ILE A 21 -3.35 9.76 -3.15
CA ILE A 21 -2.21 8.96 -2.70
C ILE A 21 -1.88 7.89 -3.75
N LEU A 22 -2.89 7.21 -4.29
CA LEU A 22 -2.72 6.23 -5.37
C LEU A 22 -2.07 6.87 -6.59
N ASP A 23 -2.56 8.04 -7.02
CA ASP A 23 -2.02 8.75 -8.18
C ASP A 23 -0.54 9.13 -7.98
N LEU A 24 -0.19 9.67 -6.80
CA LEU A 24 1.18 10.00 -6.44
C LEU A 24 2.10 8.77 -6.52
N PHE A 25 1.74 7.66 -5.87
CA PHE A 25 2.60 6.48 -5.82
C PHE A 25 2.71 5.77 -7.17
N ILE A 26 1.62 5.69 -7.93
CA ILE A 26 1.62 5.03 -9.24
C ILE A 26 2.35 5.89 -10.27
N ARG A 27 2.02 7.18 -10.39
CA ARG A 27 2.57 8.03 -11.47
C ARG A 27 3.96 8.55 -11.19
N ILE A 28 4.22 9.01 -9.96
CA ILE A 28 5.48 9.68 -9.63
C ILE A 28 6.52 8.68 -9.14
N TYR A 29 6.11 7.74 -8.29
CA TYR A 29 7.03 6.75 -7.70
C TYR A 29 7.06 5.40 -8.44
N GLY A 30 6.25 5.24 -9.49
CA GLY A 30 6.27 4.05 -10.34
C GLY A 30 5.79 2.77 -9.65
N PHE A 31 4.97 2.88 -8.61
CA PHE A 31 4.37 1.71 -7.96
C PHE A 31 3.31 1.07 -8.87
N GLN A 32 3.19 -0.25 -8.78
CA GLN A 32 2.17 -1.01 -9.48
C GLN A 32 1.05 -1.39 -8.51
N LEU A 33 -0.20 -1.20 -8.93
CA LEU A 33 -1.36 -1.73 -8.21
C LEU A 33 -1.44 -3.25 -8.40
N ILE A 34 -1.30 -3.99 -7.30
CA ILE A 34 -1.28 -5.45 -7.30
C ILE A 34 -2.64 -6.03 -6.92
N ALA A 35 -3.29 -5.46 -5.90
CA ALA A 35 -4.60 -5.90 -5.44
C ALA A 35 -5.43 -4.74 -4.90
N LYS A 36 -6.75 -4.89 -4.92
CA LYS A 36 -7.68 -3.95 -4.29
C LYS A 36 -8.84 -4.70 -3.65
N ARG A 37 -9.35 -4.15 -2.55
CA ARG A 37 -10.55 -4.61 -1.86
C ARG A 37 -11.43 -3.40 -1.58
N ASN A 38 -12.64 -3.41 -2.11
CA ASN A 38 -13.62 -2.37 -1.85
C ASN A 38 -14.86 -3.00 -1.19
N THR A 39 -15.26 -2.44 -0.07
CA THR A 39 -16.49 -2.77 0.67
C THR A 39 -17.26 -1.48 0.94
N PHE A 40 -18.48 -1.58 1.48
CA PHE A 40 -19.38 -0.43 1.64
C PHE A 40 -18.77 0.74 2.42
N ASN A 41 -17.98 0.47 3.46
CA ASN A 41 -17.39 1.50 4.35
C ASN A 41 -15.86 1.43 4.42
N TYR A 42 -15.23 0.64 3.55
CA TYR A 42 -13.80 0.42 3.63
C TYR A 42 -13.24 0.02 2.29
N SER A 43 -12.19 0.70 1.86
CA SER A 43 -11.45 0.39 0.65
C SER A 43 -9.96 0.30 0.94
N GLN A 44 -9.30 -0.66 0.30
CA GLN A 44 -7.88 -0.92 0.47
C GLN A 44 -7.22 -1.25 -0.86
N TRP A 45 -6.02 -0.72 -1.07
CA TRP A 45 -5.21 -0.95 -2.27
C TRP A 45 -3.81 -1.38 -1.86
N PHE A 46 -3.32 -2.43 -2.50
CA PHE A 46 -1.97 -2.93 -2.31
C PHE A 46 -1.12 -2.56 -3.51
N LEU A 47 -0.11 -1.72 -3.28
CA LEU A 47 0.86 -1.30 -4.27
C LEU A 47 2.22 -1.94 -4.02
N LYS A 48 2.99 -2.19 -5.07
CA LYS A 48 4.35 -2.71 -4.98
C LYS A 48 5.31 -2.00 -5.93
N SER A 49 6.51 -1.70 -5.45
CA SER A 49 7.65 -1.28 -6.26
C SER A 49 8.91 -1.98 -5.75
N SER A 50 9.51 -2.84 -6.57
CA SER A 50 10.64 -3.70 -6.18
C SER A 50 10.36 -4.49 -4.89
N GLN A 51 11.09 -4.21 -3.80
CA GLN A 51 10.92 -4.82 -2.48
C GLN A 51 9.95 -4.03 -1.58
N CYS A 52 9.60 -2.80 -1.96
CA CYS A 52 8.70 -1.95 -1.20
C CYS A 52 7.25 -2.32 -1.48
N GLN A 53 6.48 -2.47 -0.40
CA GLN A 53 5.09 -2.85 -0.40
C GLN A 53 4.31 -1.79 0.37
N LEU A 54 3.25 -1.27 -0.24
CA LEU A 54 2.41 -0.22 0.32
C LEU A 54 0.97 -0.68 0.36
N LEU A 55 0.31 -0.48 1.50
CA LEU A 55 -1.11 -0.63 1.69
C LEU A 55 -1.70 0.79 1.83
N ILE A 56 -2.72 1.12 1.05
CA ILE A 56 -3.48 2.37 1.21
C ILE A 56 -4.88 1.96 1.65
N SER A 57 -5.37 2.51 2.75
CA SER A 57 -6.64 2.17 3.37
C SER A 57 -7.50 3.43 3.55
N SER A 58 -8.79 3.32 3.24
CA SER A 58 -9.82 4.39 3.30
C SER A 58 -11.13 3.86 3.85
#